data_AF-A0A818UTJ5-F1
#
_entry.id   AF-A0A818UTJ5-F1
#
_cell.length_a   1.000
_cell.length_b   1.000
_cell.length_c   1.000
_cell.angle_alpha   90.00
_cell.angle_beta   90.00
_cell.angle_gamma   90.00
#
_symmetry.space_group_name_H-M   'P 1'
#
loop_
_entity.id
_entity.type
_entity.pdbx_description
1 polymer ?
#
loop_
_entity_poly.entity_id
_entity_poly.type
_entity_poly.pdbx_seq_one_letter_code
_entity_poly.pdbx_strand_id
1 'polypeptide(L)' 'MADCEIFEIASYHDTSNFEEEFTTEPLKFTPCDKQLIMNIDQNEFASFSHVNTVYEITPPVTFVTF' A
#
# COMPACT_ATOMS: atom_id res chain seq x y z
N MET A 1 -9.13 4.34 34.89
CA MET A 1 -9.00 2.91 34.61
C MET A 1 -8.95 2.85 33.10
N ALA A 2 -7.78 2.58 32.51
CA ALA A 2 -7.67 2.52 31.05
C ALA A 2 -8.45 1.29 30.60
N ASP A 3 -9.46 1.48 29.77
CA ASP A 3 -10.17 0.40 29.11
C ASP A 3 -9.13 -0.32 28.25
N CYS A 4 -8.80 -1.56 28.63
CA CYS A 4 -8.00 -2.43 27.79
C CYS A 4 -8.85 -2.72 26.55
N GLU A 5 -8.67 -1.95 25.47
CA GLU A 5 -9.26 -2.26 24.18
C GLU A 5 -8.74 -3.63 23.75
N ILE A 6 -9.61 -4.62 23.83
CA ILE A 6 -9.34 -5.96 23.34
C ILE A 6 -9.38 -5.86 21.82
N PHE A 7 -8.26 -6.15 21.16
CA PHE A 7 -8.21 -6.24 19.69
C PHE A 7 -9.09 -7.41 19.24
N GLU A 8 -10.33 -7.10 18.85
CA GLU A 8 -11.28 -8.05 18.28
C GLU A 8 -11.16 -8.02 16.75
N ILE A 9 -11.17 -9.20 16.12
CA ILE A 9 -11.08 -9.34 14.65
C ILE A 9 -12.33 -10.07 14.20
N ALA A 10 -13.29 -9.34 13.62
CA ALA A 10 -14.58 -9.90 13.20
C ALA A 10 -14.53 -10.59 11.83
N SER A 11 -13.60 -10.19 10.95
CA SER A 11 -13.48 -10.72 9.59
C SER A 11 -12.07 -10.55 9.01
N TYR A 12 -11.79 -11.20 7.88
CA TYR A 12 -10.49 -11.12 7.19
C TYR A 12 -10.11 -9.69 6.75
N HIS A 13 -11.11 -8.84 6.51
CA HIS A 13 -10.94 -7.44 6.12
C HIS A 13 -11.41 -6.47 7.20
N ASP A 14 -11.46 -6.91 8.46
CA ASP A 14 -11.90 -6.05 9.55
C ASP A 14 -10.92 -4.89 9.77
N THR A 15 -11.45 -3.67 9.76
CA THR A 15 -10.70 -2.44 9.97
C THR A 15 -11.04 -1.76 11.30
N SER A 16 -11.79 -2.44 12.19
CA SER A 16 -12.24 -1.92 13.49
C SER A 16 -11.11 -1.43 14.40
N ASN A 17 -9.91 -2.00 14.26
CA ASN A 17 -8.71 -1.64 15.02
C ASN A 17 -7.89 -0.51 14.36
N PHE A 18 -8.39 0.09 13.29
CA PHE A 18 -7.81 1.24 12.60
C PHE A 18 -8.72 2.45 12.77
N GLU A 19 -8.16 3.65 12.74
CA GLU A 19 -8.95 4.87 12.88
C GLU A 19 -9.98 5.02 11.75
N GLU A 20 -11.20 5.42 12.11
CA GLU A 20 -12.32 5.55 11.17
C GLU A 20 -12.05 6.61 10.08
N GLU A 21 -11.28 7.66 10.42
CA GLU A 21 -10.89 8.71 9.47
C GLU A 21 -10.20 8.13 8.23
N PHE A 22 -9.25 7.20 8.41
CA PHE A 22 -8.53 6.60 7.28
C PHE A 22 -9.33 5.50 6.57
N THR A 23 -10.19 4.77 7.28
CA THR A 23 -10.94 3.65 6.70
C THR A 23 -12.16 4.10 5.90
N THR A 24 -12.65 5.31 6.16
CA THR A 24 -13.75 5.96 5.43
C THR A 24 -13.28 6.79 4.25
N GLU A 25 -11.99 7.13 4.18
CA GLU A 25 -11.41 7.84 3.06
C GLU A 25 -11.56 7.07 1.73
N PRO A 26 -11.77 7.76 0.60
CA PRO A 26 -11.84 7.10 -0.69
C PRO A 26 -10.48 6.48 -1.05
N LEU A 27 -10.49 5.22 -1.50
CA LEU A 27 -9.33 4.51 -2.03
C LEU A 27 -8.89 5.08 -3.38
N LYS A 28 -8.24 6.25 -3.35
CA LYS A 28 -7.76 6.96 -4.53
C LYS A 28 -6.32 7.41 -4.35
N PHE A 29 -5.55 7.35 -5.42
CA PHE A 29 -4.26 8.00 -5.47
C PHE A 29 -4.45 9.51 -5.66
N THR A 30 -3.73 10.30 -4.88
CA THR A 30 -3.64 11.74 -5.11
C THR A 30 -3.08 11.97 -6.51
N PRO A 31 -3.76 12.76 -7.36
CA PRO A 31 -3.22 13.10 -8.67
C PRO A 31 -1.88 13.81 -8.53
N CYS A 32 -0.82 13.23 -9.08
CA CYS A 32 0.50 13.86 -9.07
C CYS A 32 0.68 14.81 -10.25
N ASP A 33 1.44 15.89 -10.03
CA ASP A 33 1.84 16.81 -11.10
C ASP A 33 2.89 16.13 -12.01
N LYS A 34 2.55 16.02 -13.29
CA LYS A 34 3.42 15.41 -14.32
C LYS A 34 4.74 16.16 -14.46
N GLN A 35 4.74 17.48 -14.30
CA GLN A 35 5.97 18.29 -14.42
C GLN A 35 6.93 17.99 -13.27
N LEU A 36 6.40 17.76 -12.06
CA LEU A 36 7.24 17.35 -10.93
C LEU A 36 7.83 15.97 -11.17
N ILE A 37 7.01 15.00 -11.60
CA ILE A 37 7.47 13.63 -11.86
C ILE A 37 8.57 13.57 -12.93
N MET A 38 8.42 14.31 -14.04
CA MET A 38 9.39 14.32 -15.14
C MET A 38 10.75 14.91 -14.76
N ASN A 39 10.79 15.73 -13.71
CA ASN A 39 12.01 16.39 -13.24
C ASN A 39 12.73 15.60 -12.13
N ILE A 40 12.19 14.45 -11.72
CA ILE A 40 12.82 13.56 -10.74
C ILE A 40 13.76 12.58 -11.48
N ASP A 41 14.97 12.40 -10.95
CA ASP A 41 15.91 11.41 -11.45
C ASP A 41 15.38 9.98 -11.20
N GLN A 42 15.01 9.28 -12.27
CA GLN A 42 14.45 7.93 -12.17
C GLN A 42 15.51 6.88 -11.80
N ASN A 43 16.80 7.18 -11.99
CA ASN A 43 17.87 6.22 -11.67
C ASN A 43 18.03 6.01 -10.16
N GLU A 44 17.54 6.95 -9.33
CA GLU A 44 17.51 6.78 -7.88
C GLU A 44 16.66 5.56 -7.46
N PHE A 45 15.63 5.23 -8.26
CA PHE A 45 14.74 4.11 -8.01
C PHE A 45 15.14 2.84 -8.80
N ALA A 46 16.32 2.84 -9.42
CA ALA A 46 16.85 1.65 -10.08
C ALA A 46 16.98 0.52 -9.06
N SER A 47 16.40 -0.65 -9.37
CA SER A 47 16.35 -1.82 -8.47
C SER A 47 15.43 -1.67 -7.25
N PHE A 48 14.47 -0.74 -7.26
CA PHE A 48 13.45 -0.63 -6.20
C PHE A 48 12.57 -1.90 -6.08
N SER A 49 12.29 -2.55 -7.21
CA SER A 49 11.41 -3.72 -7.26
C SER A 49 12.01 -4.91 -6.51
N HIS A 50 11.31 -5.37 -5.47
CA HIS A 50 11.63 -6.58 -4.72
C HIS A 50 10.40 -7.49 -4.61
N VAL A 51 10.59 -8.79 -4.79
CA VAL A 51 9.57 -9.82 -4.55
C VAL A 51 10.10 -10.78 -3.51
N ASN A 52 9.30 -11.03 -2.47
CA ASN A 52 9.61 -12.04 -1.46
C ASN A 52 9.72 -13.41 -2.13
N THR A 53 10.82 -14.12 -1.89
CA THR A 53 11.11 -15.44 -2.49
C THR A 53 10.12 -16.54 -2.11
N VAL A 54 9.36 -16.37 -1.02
CA VAL A 54 8.34 -17.30 -0.54
C VAL A 54 6.94 -16.95 -1.10
N TYR A 55 6.82 -15.84 -1.83
CA TYR A 55 5.56 -15.44 -2.43
C TYR A 55 5.32 -16.22 -3.74
N GLU A 56 4.50 -17.27 -3.69
CA GLU A 56 4.10 -18.03 -4.87
C GLU A 56 3.17 -17.19 -5.76
N ILE A 57 3.73 -16.62 -6.82
CA ILE A 57 2.97 -15.80 -7.79
C ILE A 57 2.16 -16.74 -8.69
N THR A 58 0.87 -16.89 -8.40
CA THR A 58 -0.08 -17.57 -9.28
C THR A 58 -1.26 -16.62 -9.51
N PRO A 59 -1.52 -16.06 -10.72
CA PRO A 59 -0.89 -16.23 -12.04
C PRO A 59 0.07 -15.04 -12.40
N PRO A 60 0.70 -14.96 -13.60
CA PRO A 60 1.94 -14.20 -13.81
C PRO A 60 1.72 -12.69 -13.79
N VAL A 61 2.44 -12.00 -12.89
CA VAL A 61 2.52 -10.54 -12.86
C VAL A 61 3.38 -10.09 -14.04
N THR A 62 2.82 -9.25 -14.91
CA THR A 62 3.62 -8.53 -15.91
C THR A 62 4.46 -7.50 -15.15
N PHE A 63 5.76 -7.72 -15.06
CA PHE A 63 6.66 -6.72 -14.52
C PHE A 63 6.59 -5.47 -15.40
N VAL A 64 6.09 -4.37 -14.84
CA VAL A 64 6.21 -3.06 -15.48
C VAL A 64 7.64 -2.61 -15.22
N THR A 65 8.52 -2.80 -16.20
CA THR A 65 9.80 -2.10 -16.25
C THR A 65 9.53 -0.65 -16.65
N PHE A 66 9.85 0.26 -15.74
CA PHE A 66 9.83 1.72 -15.95
C PHE A 66 11.02 2.16 -16.79
#